data_AF-A0A1Y3PRJ0-F1
#
_entry.id   AF-A0A1Y3PRJ0-F1
#
_cell.length_a   1.000
_cell.length_b   1.000
_cell.length_c   1.000
_cell.angle_alpha   90.00
_cell.angle_beta   90.00
_cell.angle_gamma   90.00
#
_symmetry.space_group_name_H-M   'P 1'
#
loop_
_entity.id
_entity.type
_entity.pdbx_description
1 polymer ?
#
loop_
_entity_poly.entity_id
_entity_poly.type
_entity_poly.pdbx_seq_one_letter_code
_entity_poly.pdbx_strand_id
1 'polypeptide(L)'
;MAGFFSSNTILPKNRSPFYVFKRVLLSKFRFNIFDFIETVEGIGIGTHVADSFIKARQELAKLFHIQELHDEWSLQENQKYEYNLDLLQDGIARIKQRQPILYEYIKSFVPLLILLNSWGKDHIYSKFRCNEESVFFVSSTELKNRLGDLYERSTITRAINMFALIGFLTKIPHTELSDELWEIAKGIHGGRKGHKLINFYQIPRYTDNILTEAEQVVTNLLQHGMSNVGKITKEKIETFFGKEYALRVFPPTRIIEDPPTTDHFEDIPF
;
A
#
# COMPACT_ATOMS: atom_id res chain seq x y z
N MET A 1 -22.87 47.79 -5.34
CA MET A 1 -23.38 46.47 -5.78
C MET A 1 -22.72 45.41 -4.91
N ALA A 2 -23.42 44.93 -3.90
CA ALA A 2 -23.04 43.80 -3.08
C ALA A 2 -24.29 42.91 -2.98
N GLY A 3 -24.24 41.72 -3.57
CA GLY A 3 -25.34 40.77 -3.59
C GLY A 3 -25.07 39.64 -2.60
N PHE A 4 -25.95 39.54 -1.61
CA PHE A 4 -26.11 38.41 -0.68
C PHE A 4 -26.46 37.12 -1.41
N PHE A 5 -26.08 35.95 -0.86
CA PHE A 5 -27.04 34.94 -0.43
C PHE A 5 -26.48 34.07 0.70
N SER A 6 -27.27 34.01 1.77
CA SER A 6 -27.20 33.10 2.90
C SER A 6 -27.71 31.72 2.50
N SER A 7 -27.15 30.67 3.08
CA SER A 7 -27.90 29.45 3.38
C SER A 7 -27.36 28.82 4.65
N ASN A 8 -28.10 29.01 5.73
CA ASN A 8 -28.08 28.19 6.93
C ASN A 8 -28.37 26.74 6.56
N THR A 9 -27.40 25.85 6.73
CA THR A 9 -27.66 24.42 6.84
C THR A 9 -27.34 24.02 8.27
N ILE A 10 -28.39 23.74 9.04
CA ILE A 10 -28.30 23.18 10.39
C ILE A 10 -27.64 21.80 10.26
N LEU A 11 -26.37 21.68 10.64
CA LEU A 11 -25.71 20.38 10.79
C LEU A 11 -26.11 19.77 12.14
N PRO A 12 -26.42 18.46 12.19
CA PRO A 12 -26.74 17.79 13.45
C PRO A 12 -25.53 17.82 14.40
N LYS A 13 -25.79 18.22 15.66
CA LYS A 13 -24.85 18.14 16.79
C LYS A 13 -24.49 16.68 17.09
N ASN A 14 -23.55 16.05 16.37
CA ASN A 14 -22.63 15.02 16.91
C ASN A 14 -21.67 14.41 15.86
N ARG A 15 -20.89 15.21 15.13
CA ARG A 15 -19.68 14.70 14.44
C ARG A 15 -18.56 15.71 14.56
N SER A 16 -17.39 15.25 15.00
CA SER A 16 -16.15 16.03 15.01
C SER A 16 -15.93 16.65 13.63
N PRO A 17 -15.60 17.95 13.52
CA PRO A 17 -15.39 18.58 12.23
C PRO A 17 -14.04 18.13 11.65
N PHE A 18 -14.09 17.30 10.61
CA PHE A 18 -12.93 17.03 9.76
C PHE A 18 -12.81 18.14 8.71
N TYR A 19 -11.63 18.75 8.60
CA TYR A 19 -11.37 19.83 7.64
C TYR A 19 -10.54 19.30 6.47
N VAL A 20 -11.00 19.60 5.26
CA VAL A 20 -10.39 19.18 4.00
C VAL A 20 -9.76 20.42 3.35
N PHE A 21 -8.46 20.40 3.10
CA PHE A 21 -7.77 21.47 2.37
C PHE A 21 -7.70 21.14 0.87
N LYS A 22 -8.29 22.03 0.06
CA LYS A 22 -8.24 21.97 -1.39
C LYS A 22 -6.91 22.51 -1.90
N ARG A 23 -6.26 21.78 -2.81
CA ARG A 23 -5.00 22.17 -3.44
C ARG A 23 -5.18 23.48 -4.22
N VAL A 24 -4.58 24.58 -3.75
CA VAL A 24 -4.54 25.84 -4.52
C VAL A 24 -3.32 25.79 -5.45
N LEU A 25 -3.57 25.70 -6.75
CA LEU A 25 -2.55 25.75 -7.79
C LEU A 25 -2.03 27.18 -7.94
N LEU A 26 -0.90 27.50 -7.28
CA LEU A 26 -0.12 28.69 -7.62
C LEU A 26 0.84 28.31 -8.77
N SER A 27 0.57 28.87 -9.94
CA SER A 27 0.94 28.35 -11.26
C SER A 27 2.42 28.41 -11.66
N LYS A 28 3.38 28.48 -10.73
CA LYS A 28 4.82 28.36 -11.05
C LYS A 28 5.67 27.61 -10.02
N PHE A 29 5.06 27.14 -8.93
CA PHE A 29 5.76 26.48 -7.83
C PHE A 29 4.81 25.47 -7.20
N ARG A 30 5.11 24.16 -7.32
CA ARG A 30 4.33 23.08 -6.69
C ARG A 30 4.62 23.04 -5.18
N PHE A 31 4.32 24.12 -4.46
CA PHE A 31 4.46 24.17 -3.01
C PHE A 31 3.09 23.96 -2.36
N ASN A 32 2.97 22.88 -1.60
CA ASN A 32 1.91 22.63 -0.64
C ASN A 32 2.17 23.47 0.63
N ILE A 33 1.12 23.76 1.42
CA ILE A 33 1.26 24.41 2.74
C ILE A 33 2.22 23.61 3.65
N PHE A 34 2.26 22.29 3.48
CA PHE A 34 3.20 21.42 4.20
C PHE A 34 4.66 21.60 3.77
N ASP A 35 4.92 21.92 2.50
CA ASP A 35 6.28 22.20 2.00
C ASP A 35 6.79 23.55 2.52
N PHE A 36 5.87 24.51 2.73
CA PHE A 36 6.18 25.80 3.35
C PHE A 36 6.57 25.66 4.83
N ILE A 37 5.89 24.80 5.58
CA ILE A 37 6.18 24.53 7.00
C ILE A 37 7.51 23.80 7.14
N GLU A 38 7.81 22.85 6.26
CA GLU A 38 9.12 22.18 6.17
C GLU A 38 10.26 23.19 5.98
N THR A 39 10.01 24.27 5.23
CA THR A 39 10.99 25.33 4.94
C THR A 39 11.13 26.35 6.09
N VAL A 40 10.02 26.77 6.71
CA VAL A 40 10.00 27.83 7.73
C VAL A 40 10.46 27.34 9.11
N GLU A 41 10.18 26.08 9.46
CA GLU A 41 10.52 25.53 10.77
C GLU A 41 11.93 24.90 10.83
N GLY A 42 12.67 24.83 9.72
CA GLY A 42 14.04 24.28 9.70
C GLY A 42 14.15 22.78 10.00
N ILE A 43 13.06 22.03 9.85
CA ILE A 43 12.96 20.59 10.23
C ILE A 43 13.80 19.68 9.29
N GLY A 44 14.42 20.25 8.25
CA GLY A 44 15.25 19.54 7.27
C GLY A 44 16.73 19.33 7.63
N ILE A 45 17.22 19.72 8.81
CA ILE A 45 18.63 19.47 9.18
C ILE A 45 18.71 18.28 10.16
N GLY A 46 18.75 17.07 9.61
CA GLY A 46 19.31 15.89 10.30
C GLY A 46 18.36 14.86 10.91
N THR A 47 17.05 14.89 10.64
CA THR A 47 16.11 13.82 11.08
C THR A 47 15.27 13.27 9.94
N HIS A 48 14.86 11.99 10.05
CA HIS A 48 14.15 11.24 9.02
C HIS A 48 12.95 12.03 8.46
N VAL A 49 12.95 12.20 7.14
CA VAL A 49 12.00 13.00 6.33
C VAL A 49 10.52 12.56 6.46
N ALA A 50 10.26 11.37 7.00
CA ALA A 50 8.93 10.88 7.32
C ALA A 50 8.41 11.42 8.66
N ASP A 51 9.31 11.56 9.66
CA ASP A 51 8.96 12.09 10.98
C ASP A 51 8.71 13.60 10.94
N SER A 52 9.39 14.31 10.04
CA SER A 52 9.21 15.76 9.84
C SER A 52 7.82 16.11 9.32
N PHE A 53 7.28 15.33 8.38
CA PHE A 53 5.96 15.57 7.80
C PHE A 53 4.83 15.28 8.80
N ILE A 54 4.92 14.18 9.55
CA ILE A 54 3.93 13.83 10.58
C ILE A 54 3.91 14.91 11.67
N LYS A 55 5.08 15.39 12.11
CA LYS A 55 5.21 16.47 13.09
C LYS A 55 4.64 17.78 12.56
N ALA A 56 4.99 18.20 11.34
CA ALA A 56 4.44 19.41 10.72
C ALA A 56 2.91 19.37 10.63
N ARG A 57 2.34 18.21 10.29
CA ARG A 57 0.89 18.01 10.22
C ARG A 57 0.22 18.06 11.59
N GLN A 58 0.85 17.50 12.62
CA GLN A 58 0.38 17.57 14.01
C GLN A 58 0.45 18.99 14.57
N GLU A 59 1.54 19.73 14.33
CA GLU A 59 1.65 21.12 14.76
C GLU A 59 0.64 22.01 14.06
N LEU A 60 0.39 21.81 12.76
CA LEU A 60 -0.68 22.54 12.09
C LEU A 60 -2.07 22.19 12.66
N ALA A 61 -2.31 20.91 12.93
CA ALA A 61 -3.58 20.48 13.54
C ALA A 61 -3.81 21.14 14.91
N LYS A 62 -2.76 21.22 15.74
CA LYS A 62 -2.79 21.94 17.03
C LYS A 62 -3.07 23.43 16.85
N LEU A 63 -2.38 24.09 15.92
CA LEU A 63 -2.52 25.53 15.64
C LEU A 63 -3.95 25.90 15.25
N PHE A 64 -4.62 25.05 14.47
CA PHE A 64 -6.00 25.26 14.03
C PHE A 64 -7.05 24.64 14.97
N HIS A 65 -6.65 24.07 16.11
CA HIS A 65 -7.54 23.37 17.04
C HIS A 65 -8.39 22.27 16.38
N ILE A 66 -7.81 21.56 15.41
CA ILE A 66 -8.44 20.45 14.71
C ILE A 66 -7.83 19.12 15.18
N GLN A 67 -8.66 18.10 15.31
CA GLN A 67 -8.25 16.82 15.88
C GLN A 67 -7.28 16.07 14.96
N GLU A 68 -7.54 16.09 13.65
CA GLU A 68 -6.68 15.51 12.64
C GLU A 68 -6.76 16.33 11.35
N LEU A 69 -5.61 16.46 10.68
CA LEU A 69 -5.48 17.12 9.40
C LEU A 69 -5.07 16.10 8.34
N HIS A 70 -5.91 15.90 7.34
CA HIS A 70 -5.64 15.02 6.21
C HIS A 70 -5.75 15.81 4.91
N ASP A 71 -4.87 15.54 3.96
CA ASP A 71 -5.08 16.02 2.59
C ASP A 71 -6.18 15.18 1.89
N GLU A 72 -6.83 15.76 0.87
CA GLU A 72 -7.92 15.11 0.12
C GLU A 72 -7.54 13.71 -0.40
N TRP A 73 -6.30 13.55 -0.85
CA TRP A 73 -5.80 12.29 -1.39
C TRP A 73 -5.66 11.25 -0.28
N SER A 74 -5.08 11.63 0.87
CA SER A 74 -4.94 10.72 2.03
C SER A 74 -6.30 10.25 2.53
N LEU A 75 -7.32 11.12 2.48
CA LEU A 75 -8.70 10.76 2.82
C LEU A 75 -9.29 9.77 1.82
N GLN A 76 -9.05 9.95 0.51
CA GLN A 76 -9.51 9.02 -0.53
C GLN A 76 -8.88 7.63 -0.37
N GLU A 77 -7.57 7.58 -0.10
CA GLU A 77 -6.87 6.33 0.17
C GLU A 77 -7.41 5.64 1.42
N ASN A 78 -7.69 6.40 2.48
CA ASN A 78 -8.29 5.85 3.70
C ASN A 78 -9.70 5.27 3.42
N GLN A 79 -10.55 6.01 2.72
CA GLN A 79 -11.89 5.56 2.32
C GLN A 79 -11.85 4.27 1.47
N LYS A 80 -10.82 4.09 0.64
CA LYS A 80 -10.60 2.85 -0.11
C LYS A 80 -10.40 1.66 0.83
N TYR A 81 -9.52 1.79 1.83
CA TYR A 81 -9.28 0.71 2.79
C TYR A 81 -10.47 0.47 3.71
N GLU A 82 -11.16 1.51 4.16
CA GLU A 82 -12.40 1.38 4.96
C GLU A 82 -13.47 0.61 4.21
N TYR A 83 -13.72 0.97 2.95
CA TYR A 83 -14.65 0.24 2.12
C TYR A 83 -14.29 -1.25 2.00
N ASN A 84 -13.01 -1.57 1.81
CA ASN A 84 -12.55 -2.95 1.71
C ASN A 84 -12.73 -3.70 3.04
N LEU A 85 -12.41 -3.08 4.17
CA LEU A 85 -12.55 -3.66 5.50
C LEU A 85 -14.02 -3.96 5.83
N ASP A 86 -14.91 -2.99 5.60
CA ASP A 86 -16.36 -3.15 5.77
C ASP A 86 -16.88 -4.32 4.93
N LEU A 87 -16.41 -4.44 3.68
CA LEU A 87 -16.77 -5.54 2.79
C LEU A 87 -16.26 -6.90 3.30
N LEU A 88 -15.04 -6.97 3.83
CA LEU A 88 -14.44 -8.23 4.29
C LEU A 88 -14.96 -8.69 5.66
N GLN A 89 -15.34 -7.77 6.53
CA GLN A 89 -15.81 -8.05 7.90
C GLN A 89 -17.32 -8.29 7.92
N ASP A 90 -18.09 -7.30 7.46
CA ASP A 90 -19.55 -7.32 7.56
C ASP A 90 -20.21 -7.68 6.23
N GLY A 91 -19.58 -7.26 5.12
CA GLY A 91 -20.10 -7.45 3.76
C GLY A 91 -19.78 -8.80 3.13
N ILE A 92 -19.07 -9.70 3.82
CA ILE A 92 -18.51 -10.92 3.19
C ILE A 92 -19.60 -11.86 2.65
N ALA A 93 -20.77 -11.85 3.28
CA ALA A 93 -21.95 -12.57 2.81
C ALA A 93 -22.41 -12.12 1.41
N ARG A 94 -22.16 -10.86 1.03
CA ARG A 94 -22.45 -10.35 -0.31
C ARG A 94 -21.51 -10.95 -1.35
N ILE A 95 -20.22 -11.10 -1.04
CA ILE A 95 -19.28 -11.81 -1.91
C ILE A 95 -19.73 -13.27 -2.05
N LYS A 96 -20.09 -13.94 -0.95
CA LYS A 96 -20.63 -15.31 -1.01
C LYS A 96 -21.84 -15.46 -1.93
N GLN A 97 -22.75 -14.48 -1.92
CA GLN A 97 -23.95 -14.52 -2.75
C GLN A 97 -23.68 -14.22 -4.23
N ARG A 98 -22.82 -13.23 -4.52
CA ARG A 98 -22.60 -12.71 -5.87
C ARG A 98 -21.44 -13.38 -6.61
N GLN A 99 -20.39 -13.77 -5.87
CA GLN A 99 -19.16 -14.40 -6.35
C GLN A 99 -18.84 -15.64 -5.48
N PRO A 100 -19.69 -16.68 -5.54
CA PRO A 100 -19.58 -17.83 -4.65
C PRO A 100 -18.28 -18.62 -4.83
N ILE A 101 -17.74 -18.70 -6.06
CA ILE A 101 -16.52 -19.49 -6.32
C ILE A 101 -15.32 -18.79 -5.69
N LEU A 102 -15.21 -17.47 -5.87
CA LEU A 102 -14.22 -16.60 -5.24
C LEU A 102 -14.32 -16.69 -3.73
N TYR A 103 -15.52 -16.53 -3.17
CA TYR A 103 -15.72 -16.64 -1.73
C TYR A 103 -15.20 -17.97 -1.19
N GLU A 104 -15.59 -19.09 -1.80
CA GLU A 104 -15.14 -20.41 -1.37
C GLU A 104 -13.61 -20.57 -1.47
N TYR A 105 -13.00 -19.93 -2.47
CA TYR A 105 -11.56 -19.94 -2.68
C TYR A 105 -10.77 -19.10 -1.66
N ILE A 106 -11.32 -17.95 -1.25
CA ILE A 106 -10.61 -16.99 -0.37
C ILE A 106 -11.01 -17.07 1.10
N LYS A 107 -12.14 -17.71 1.45
CA LYS A 107 -12.73 -17.65 2.81
C LYS A 107 -11.74 -18.00 3.92
N SER A 108 -10.85 -18.98 3.69
CA SER A 108 -9.85 -19.40 4.66
C SER A 108 -8.72 -18.39 4.85
N PHE A 109 -8.60 -17.37 4.00
CA PHE A 109 -7.57 -16.33 4.03
C PHE A 109 -8.12 -14.91 4.23
N VAL A 110 -9.43 -14.77 4.49
CA VAL A 110 -10.05 -13.47 4.82
C VAL A 110 -9.35 -12.77 6.00
N PRO A 111 -8.94 -13.46 7.09
CA PRO A 111 -8.18 -12.80 8.16
C PRO A 111 -6.88 -12.13 7.69
N LEU A 112 -6.18 -12.73 6.72
CA LEU A 112 -4.97 -12.15 6.13
C LEU A 112 -5.32 -10.94 5.24
N LEU A 113 -6.41 -10.97 4.47
CA LEU A 113 -6.86 -9.82 3.69
C LEU A 113 -7.24 -8.62 4.58
N ILE A 114 -7.93 -8.88 5.69
CA ILE A 114 -8.27 -7.85 6.68
C ILE A 114 -6.99 -7.24 7.25
N LEU A 115 -6.02 -8.08 7.65
CA LEU A 115 -4.75 -7.60 8.18
C LEU A 115 -3.98 -6.75 7.15
N LEU A 116 -3.92 -7.17 5.88
CA LEU A 116 -3.25 -6.42 4.82
C LEU A 116 -3.93 -5.07 4.55
N ASN A 117 -5.27 -5.02 4.52
CA ASN A 117 -6.01 -3.77 4.34
C ASN A 117 -5.85 -2.82 5.55
N SER A 118 -5.90 -3.35 6.78
CA SER A 118 -5.63 -2.57 7.99
C SER A 118 -4.22 -2.02 7.99
N TRP A 119 -3.23 -2.85 7.63
CA TRP A 119 -1.85 -2.41 7.53
C TRP A 119 -1.67 -1.31 6.48
N GLY A 120 -2.26 -1.47 5.30
CA GLY A 120 -2.25 -0.45 4.26
C GLY A 120 -2.87 0.87 4.72
N LYS A 121 -4.00 0.80 5.43
CA LYS A 121 -4.68 1.96 6.04
C LYS A 121 -3.79 2.71 7.04
N ASP A 122 -3.10 1.98 7.90
CA ASP A 122 -2.23 2.55 8.94
C ASP A 122 -0.93 3.14 8.35
N HIS A 123 -0.59 2.80 7.10
CA HIS A 123 0.66 3.20 6.43
C HIS A 123 0.41 4.03 5.17
N ILE A 124 -0.58 4.93 5.21
CA ILE A 124 -0.81 5.92 4.15
C ILE A 124 0.18 7.07 4.31
N TYR A 125 1.20 7.09 3.47
CA TYR A 125 2.22 8.14 3.45
C TYR A 125 2.26 8.81 2.08
N SER A 126 2.04 10.13 2.04
CA SER A 126 2.03 10.90 0.79
C SER A 126 3.34 10.82 0.00
N LYS A 127 4.47 10.50 0.63
CA LYS A 127 5.76 10.30 -0.04
C LYS A 127 5.92 8.88 -0.63
N PHE A 128 5.16 7.91 -0.14
CA PHE A 128 5.22 6.53 -0.61
C PHE A 128 4.07 6.26 -1.58
N ARG A 129 4.29 6.66 -2.83
CA ARG A 129 3.31 6.50 -3.91
C ARG A 129 3.92 5.83 -5.12
N CYS A 130 3.08 5.07 -5.82
CA CYS A 130 3.34 4.58 -7.16
C CYS A 130 2.04 4.75 -7.96
N ASN A 131 2.10 5.34 -9.15
CA ASN A 131 0.91 5.60 -9.97
C ASN A 131 -0.22 6.33 -9.22
N GLU A 132 0.13 7.33 -8.39
CA GLU A 132 -0.81 8.10 -7.55
C GLU A 132 -1.54 7.32 -6.45
N GLU A 133 -1.21 6.05 -6.20
CA GLU A 133 -1.77 5.26 -5.10
C GLU A 133 -0.75 5.01 -3.99
N SER A 134 -1.23 4.90 -2.74
CA SER A 134 -0.39 4.66 -1.56
C SER A 134 0.28 3.30 -1.62
N VAL A 135 1.58 3.27 -1.34
CA VAL A 135 2.40 2.06 -1.29
C VAL A 135 2.75 1.76 0.16
N PHE A 136 2.60 0.49 0.55
CA PHE A 136 3.07 0.00 1.84
C PHE A 136 3.95 -1.23 1.66
N PHE A 137 4.70 -1.59 2.70
CA PHE A 137 5.44 -2.84 2.76
C PHE A 137 5.21 -3.50 4.12
N VAL A 138 5.27 -4.83 4.13
CA VAL A 138 5.16 -5.63 5.36
C VAL A 138 5.90 -6.94 5.17
N SER A 139 6.67 -7.35 6.17
CA SER A 139 7.41 -8.61 6.11
C SER A 139 6.49 -9.80 6.40
N SER A 140 6.80 -10.98 5.84
CA SER A 140 6.04 -12.19 6.14
C SER A 140 6.20 -12.64 7.60
N THR A 141 7.31 -12.27 8.26
CA THR A 141 7.52 -12.45 9.69
C THR A 141 6.55 -11.58 10.50
N GLU A 142 6.41 -10.31 10.14
CA GLU A 142 5.47 -9.39 10.82
C GLU A 142 4.02 -9.87 10.67
N LEU A 143 3.63 -10.32 9.46
CA LEU A 143 2.31 -10.91 9.25
C LEU A 143 2.10 -12.18 10.07
N LYS A 144 3.11 -13.06 10.16
CA LYS A 144 3.04 -14.27 11.00
C LYS A 144 2.88 -13.93 12.47
N ASN A 145 3.62 -12.94 12.98
CA ASN A 145 3.54 -12.51 14.37
C ASN A 145 2.12 -12.02 14.73
N ARG A 146 1.48 -11.29 13.81
CA ARG A 146 0.12 -10.77 14.02
C ARG A 146 -0.98 -11.81 13.85
N LEU A 147 -0.80 -12.77 12.95
CA LEU A 147 -1.77 -13.85 12.71
C LEU A 147 -1.61 -15.02 13.69
N GLY A 148 -0.53 -15.04 14.49
CA GLY A 148 -0.25 -16.13 15.40
C GLY A 148 -0.22 -17.47 14.68
N ASP A 149 -0.87 -18.48 15.24
CA ASP A 149 -0.87 -19.86 14.71
C ASP A 149 -1.87 -20.12 13.59
N LEU A 150 -2.60 -19.09 13.13
CA LEU A 150 -3.57 -19.25 12.04
C LEU A 150 -2.92 -19.75 10.74
N TYR A 151 -1.71 -19.28 10.44
CA TYR A 151 -1.00 -19.67 9.21
C TYR A 151 0.49 -19.82 9.44
N GLU A 152 1.10 -20.72 8.67
CA GLU A 152 2.54 -20.76 8.50
C GLU A 152 3.04 -19.62 7.60
N ARG A 153 4.30 -19.19 7.81
CA ARG A 153 4.92 -18.12 7.00
C ARG A 153 4.92 -18.44 5.50
N SER A 154 5.10 -19.71 5.15
CA SER A 154 5.06 -20.20 3.76
C SER A 154 3.64 -20.09 3.16
N THR A 155 2.62 -20.39 3.96
CA THR A 155 1.21 -20.23 3.59
C THR A 155 0.85 -18.77 3.39
N ILE A 156 1.29 -17.86 4.27
CA ILE A 156 1.10 -16.41 4.12
C ILE A 156 1.69 -15.93 2.79
N THR A 157 2.94 -16.31 2.50
CA THR A 157 3.62 -15.90 1.25
C THR A 157 2.88 -16.40 0.02
N ARG A 158 2.40 -17.65 0.03
CA ARG A 158 1.62 -18.22 -1.08
C ARG A 158 0.24 -17.57 -1.22
N ALA A 159 -0.41 -17.22 -0.11
CA ALA A 159 -1.68 -16.50 -0.13
C ALA A 159 -1.51 -15.08 -0.68
N ILE A 160 -0.43 -14.37 -0.36
CA ILE A 160 -0.11 -13.06 -0.97
C ILE A 160 0.07 -13.20 -2.50
N ASN A 161 0.74 -14.26 -2.97
CA ASN A 161 0.86 -14.52 -4.41
C ASN A 161 -0.51 -14.79 -5.04
N MET A 162 -1.37 -15.53 -4.36
CA MET A 162 -2.74 -15.80 -4.78
C MET A 162 -3.57 -14.51 -4.88
N PHE A 163 -3.46 -13.62 -3.88
CA PHE A 163 -4.12 -12.31 -3.93
C PHE A 163 -3.61 -11.44 -5.08
N ALA A 164 -2.29 -11.50 -5.35
CA ALA A 164 -1.71 -10.83 -6.52
C ALA A 164 -2.24 -11.38 -7.84
N LEU A 165 -2.49 -12.68 -7.90
CA LEU A 165 -3.00 -13.34 -9.09
C LEU A 165 -4.48 -13.01 -9.36
N ILE A 166 -5.30 -12.93 -8.32
CA ILE A 166 -6.74 -12.63 -8.48
C ILE A 166 -7.04 -11.13 -8.48
N GLY A 167 -6.03 -10.26 -8.32
CA GLY A 167 -6.18 -8.80 -8.38
C GLY A 167 -6.60 -8.13 -7.08
N PHE A 168 -6.51 -8.82 -5.94
CA PHE A 168 -6.84 -8.25 -4.62
C PHE A 168 -5.69 -7.46 -3.98
N LEU A 169 -4.51 -7.59 -4.57
CA LEU A 169 -3.27 -6.95 -4.14
C LEU A 169 -2.38 -6.79 -5.38
N THR A 170 -1.63 -5.71 -5.47
CA THR A 170 -0.61 -5.52 -6.51
C THR A 170 0.74 -5.54 -5.84
N LYS A 171 1.70 -6.28 -6.40
CA LYS A 171 3.10 -6.21 -5.99
C LYS A 171 3.83 -5.26 -6.91
N ILE A 172 4.46 -4.25 -6.33
CA ILE A 172 5.19 -3.24 -7.09
C ILE A 172 6.57 -3.78 -7.45
N PRO A 173 6.92 -3.84 -8.75
CA PRO A 173 8.27 -4.17 -9.17
C PRO A 173 9.27 -3.18 -8.61
N HIS A 174 10.46 -3.65 -8.19
CA HIS A 174 11.51 -2.75 -7.68
C HIS A 174 11.99 -1.75 -8.73
N THR A 175 11.78 -2.04 -10.02
CA THR A 175 12.06 -1.15 -11.15
C THR A 175 11.10 0.04 -11.25
N GLU A 176 9.95 -0.03 -10.59
CA GLU A 176 8.91 1.03 -10.59
C GLU A 176 8.91 1.84 -9.28
N LEU A 177 9.74 1.47 -8.31
CA LEU A 177 9.85 2.21 -7.05
C LEU A 177 10.53 3.56 -7.26
N SER A 178 10.10 4.57 -6.50
CA SER A 178 10.86 5.80 -6.32
C SER A 178 12.20 5.51 -5.66
N ASP A 179 13.17 6.42 -5.84
CA ASP A 179 14.50 6.29 -5.21
C ASP A 179 14.39 6.18 -3.69
N GLU A 180 13.48 6.92 -3.05
CA GLU A 180 13.24 6.83 -1.60
C GLU A 180 12.80 5.43 -1.16
N LEU A 181 11.82 4.83 -1.85
CA LEU A 181 11.35 3.47 -1.56
C LEU A 181 12.43 2.42 -1.87
N TRP A 182 13.25 2.67 -2.89
CA TRP A 182 14.39 1.83 -3.22
C TRP A 182 15.47 1.85 -2.13
N GLU A 183 15.81 3.02 -1.59
CA GLU A 183 16.74 3.15 -0.46
C GLU A 183 16.22 2.44 0.79
N ILE A 184 14.91 2.53 1.07
CA ILE A 184 14.28 1.78 2.16
C ILE A 184 14.46 0.26 1.93
N ALA A 185 14.23 -0.21 0.71
CA ALA A 185 14.39 -1.62 0.37
C ALA A 185 15.83 -2.11 0.60
N LYS A 186 16.83 -1.32 0.18
CA LYS A 186 18.25 -1.60 0.40
C LYS A 186 18.62 -1.58 1.88
N GLY A 187 18.15 -0.57 2.62
CA GLY A 187 18.39 -0.43 4.06
C GLY A 187 17.87 -1.63 4.85
N ILE A 188 16.65 -2.10 4.54
CA ILE A 188 16.06 -3.29 5.16
C ILE A 188 16.82 -4.57 4.78
N HIS A 189 17.28 -4.68 3.53
CA HIS A 189 18.10 -5.81 3.09
C HIS A 189 19.45 -5.89 3.81
N GLY A 190 20.06 -4.74 4.10
CA GLY A 190 21.29 -4.62 4.90
C GLY A 190 22.50 -5.32 4.28
N GLY A 191 22.56 -5.43 2.95
CA GLY A 191 23.66 -6.07 2.21
C GLY A 191 23.82 -7.58 2.44
N ARG A 192 22.85 -8.24 3.07
CA ARG A 192 22.99 -9.64 3.49
C ARG A 192 22.85 -10.59 2.29
N LYS A 193 23.94 -11.27 1.92
CA LYS A 193 23.92 -12.25 0.83
C LYS A 193 22.85 -13.33 1.07
N GLY A 194 22.03 -13.58 0.05
CA GLY A 194 20.94 -14.57 0.09
C GLY A 194 19.63 -14.09 0.72
N HIS A 195 19.56 -12.88 1.26
CA HIS A 195 18.30 -12.29 1.71
C HIS A 195 17.53 -11.72 0.50
N LYS A 196 16.20 -11.84 0.56
CA LYS A 196 15.33 -11.23 -0.45
C LYS A 196 15.04 -9.79 -0.06
N LEU A 197 14.99 -8.91 -1.05
CA LEU A 197 14.44 -7.57 -0.89
C LEU A 197 13.00 -7.64 -0.37
N ILE A 198 12.61 -6.64 0.42
CA ILE A 198 11.21 -6.49 0.84
C ILE A 198 10.33 -6.21 -0.37
N ASN A 199 9.11 -6.73 -0.35
CA ASN A 199 8.11 -6.43 -1.37
C ASN A 199 7.28 -5.21 -0.95
N PHE A 200 6.85 -4.45 -1.96
CA PHE A 200 5.96 -3.31 -1.81
C PHE A 200 4.61 -3.66 -2.44
N TYR A 201 3.55 -3.12 -1.86
CA TYR A 201 2.19 -3.51 -2.17
C TYR A 201 1.27 -2.30 -2.33
N GLN A 202 0.29 -2.48 -3.20
CA GLN A 202 -0.92 -1.65 -3.31
C GLN A 202 -2.13 -2.56 -3.20
N ILE A 203 -3.24 -2.04 -2.66
CA ILE A 203 -4.50 -2.77 -2.62
C ILE A 203 -5.56 -1.91 -3.33
N PRO A 204 -6.21 -2.44 -4.39
CA PRO A 204 -7.27 -1.72 -5.06
C PRO A 204 -8.52 -1.68 -4.19
N ARG A 205 -9.44 -0.76 -4.51
CA ARG A 205 -10.79 -0.84 -3.96
C ARG A 205 -11.51 -2.07 -4.53
N TYR A 206 -12.11 -2.89 -3.68
CA TYR A 206 -12.84 -4.11 -4.07
C TYR A 206 -14.22 -3.80 -4.64
N THR A 207 -14.24 -3.11 -5.77
CA THR A 207 -15.45 -2.80 -6.54
C THR A 207 -16.06 -4.08 -7.12
N ASP A 208 -17.34 -4.01 -7.53
CA ASP A 208 -18.02 -5.14 -8.19
C ASP A 208 -17.24 -5.63 -9.44
N ASN A 209 -16.55 -4.74 -10.16
CA ASN A 209 -15.70 -5.11 -11.29
C ASN A 209 -14.50 -5.95 -10.85
N ILE A 210 -13.75 -5.51 -9.84
CA ILE A 210 -12.59 -6.26 -9.30
C ILE A 210 -13.04 -7.62 -8.76
N LEU A 211 -14.18 -7.70 -8.08
CA LEU A 211 -14.73 -8.97 -7.59
C LEU A 211 -15.13 -9.90 -8.73
N THR A 212 -15.73 -9.36 -9.80
CA THR A 212 -16.14 -10.13 -10.98
C THR A 212 -14.94 -10.66 -11.75
N GLU A 213 -13.91 -9.84 -11.95
CA GLU A 213 -12.64 -10.27 -12.56
C GLU A 213 -11.96 -11.34 -11.70
N ALA A 214 -11.94 -11.17 -10.38
CA ALA A 214 -11.38 -12.15 -9.47
C ALA A 214 -12.13 -13.50 -9.53
N GLU A 215 -13.47 -13.50 -9.60
CA GLU A 215 -14.29 -14.71 -9.80
C GLU A 215 -13.89 -15.44 -11.10
N GLN A 216 -13.70 -14.69 -12.19
CA GLN A 216 -13.28 -15.25 -13.48
C GLN A 216 -11.87 -15.87 -13.40
N VAL A 217 -10.91 -15.17 -12.79
CA VAL A 217 -9.54 -15.69 -12.61
C VAL A 217 -9.58 -16.96 -11.74
N VAL A 218 -10.31 -16.96 -10.63
CA VAL A 218 -10.44 -18.14 -9.76
C VAL A 218 -11.09 -19.30 -10.50
N THR A 219 -12.15 -19.05 -11.26
CA THR A 219 -12.82 -20.08 -12.07
C THR A 219 -11.82 -20.74 -13.02
N ASN A 220 -11.00 -19.94 -13.70
CA ASN A 220 -9.96 -20.42 -14.60
C ASN A 220 -8.86 -21.20 -13.85
N LEU A 221 -8.45 -20.76 -12.65
CA LEU A 221 -7.50 -21.50 -11.81
C LEU A 221 -8.01 -22.89 -11.44
N LEU A 222 -9.29 -22.99 -11.07
CA LEU A 222 -9.91 -24.25 -10.70
C LEU A 222 -10.01 -25.22 -11.89
N GLN A 223 -10.35 -24.71 -13.08
CA GLN A 223 -10.37 -25.51 -14.32
C GLN A 223 -9.00 -26.12 -14.63
N HIS A 224 -7.91 -25.44 -14.28
CA HIS A 224 -6.53 -25.91 -14.46
C HIS A 224 -5.95 -26.62 -13.21
N GLY A 225 -6.80 -27.03 -12.25
CA GLY A 225 -6.42 -27.83 -11.10
C GLY A 225 -5.62 -27.09 -10.01
N MET A 226 -5.55 -25.75 -10.08
CA MET A 226 -4.89 -24.87 -9.09
C MET A 226 -5.82 -24.54 -7.92
N SER A 227 -6.28 -25.60 -7.25
CA SER A 227 -7.30 -25.54 -6.19
C SER A 227 -6.83 -25.02 -4.83
N ASN A 228 -5.53 -24.77 -4.64
CA ASN A 228 -5.00 -24.22 -3.39
C ASN A 228 -3.73 -23.40 -3.64
N VAL A 229 -3.36 -22.59 -2.65
CA VAL A 229 -2.22 -21.65 -2.71
C VAL A 229 -0.87 -22.34 -2.96
N GLY A 230 -0.72 -23.63 -2.60
CA GLY A 230 0.50 -24.41 -2.84
C GLY A 230 0.71 -24.77 -4.31
N LYS A 231 -0.35 -24.76 -5.13
CA LYS A 231 -0.29 -25.07 -6.55
C LYS A 231 -0.07 -23.86 -7.45
N ILE A 232 -0.04 -22.65 -6.88
CA ILE A 232 0.20 -21.39 -7.59
C ILE A 232 1.70 -21.15 -7.67
N THR A 233 2.33 -21.66 -8.73
CA THR A 233 3.76 -21.45 -9.02
C THR A 233 3.93 -20.55 -10.23
N LYS A 234 5.11 -19.93 -10.37
CA LYS A 234 5.40 -19.02 -11.48
C LYS A 234 5.24 -19.73 -12.83
N GLU A 235 5.75 -20.96 -12.93
CA GLU A 235 5.73 -21.77 -14.14
C GLU A 235 4.31 -22.09 -14.58
N LYS A 236 3.44 -22.45 -13.62
CA LYS A 236 2.03 -22.73 -13.92
C LYS A 236 1.28 -21.47 -14.33
N ILE A 237 1.49 -20.35 -13.63
CA ILE A 237 0.87 -19.08 -14.01
C ILE A 237 1.32 -18.68 -15.42
N GLU A 238 2.61 -18.76 -15.71
CA GLU A 238 3.14 -18.42 -17.04
C GLU A 238 2.58 -19.33 -18.13
N THR A 239 2.43 -20.63 -17.85
CA THR A 239 1.88 -21.61 -18.81
C THR A 239 0.41 -21.37 -19.12
N PHE A 240 -0.42 -21.06 -18.11
CA PHE A 240 -1.88 -21.01 -18.27
C PHE A 240 -2.45 -19.59 -18.44
N PHE A 241 -1.77 -18.58 -17.91
CA PHE A 241 -2.20 -17.17 -17.95
C PHE A 241 -1.22 -16.27 -18.71
N GLY A 242 -0.08 -16.81 -19.13
CA GLY A 242 0.94 -16.05 -19.83
C GLY A 242 1.91 -15.29 -18.93
N LYS A 243 2.96 -14.78 -19.57
CA LYS A 243 4.10 -14.15 -18.90
C LYS A 243 3.72 -12.90 -18.11
N GLU A 244 2.75 -12.12 -18.58
CA GLU A 244 2.29 -10.90 -17.92
C GLU A 244 1.71 -11.18 -16.53
N TYR A 245 0.85 -12.19 -16.41
CA TYR A 245 0.30 -12.64 -15.12
C TYR A 245 1.40 -13.14 -14.18
N ALA A 246 2.37 -13.87 -14.72
CA ALA A 246 3.50 -14.35 -13.93
C ALA A 246 4.37 -13.20 -13.40
N LEU A 247 4.61 -12.17 -14.21
CA LEU A 247 5.34 -10.98 -13.80
C LEU A 247 4.59 -10.16 -12.74
N ARG A 248 3.26 -10.07 -12.83
CA ARG A 248 2.46 -9.40 -11.78
C ARG A 248 2.57 -10.08 -10.41
N VAL A 249 2.60 -11.42 -10.38
CA VAL A 249 2.68 -12.19 -9.12
C VAL A 249 4.11 -12.33 -8.61
N PHE A 250 5.07 -12.43 -9.53
CA PHE A 250 6.50 -12.59 -9.29
C PHE A 250 7.28 -11.51 -10.05
N PRO A 251 7.18 -10.24 -9.60
CA PRO A 251 7.79 -9.13 -10.31
C PRO A 251 9.32 -9.21 -10.31
N PRO A 252 9.96 -8.62 -11.32
CA PRO A 252 11.41 -8.55 -11.39
C PRO A 252 11.95 -7.69 -10.24
N THR A 253 13.06 -8.13 -9.67
CA THR A 253 13.81 -7.40 -8.65
C THR A 253 14.92 -6.59 -9.33
N ARG A 254 15.11 -5.34 -8.90
CA ARG A 254 16.28 -4.54 -9.28
C ARG A 254 17.53 -5.18 -8.67
N ILE A 255 18.60 -5.27 -9.44
CA ILE A 255 19.87 -5.81 -8.97
C ILE A 255 20.47 -4.81 -7.98
N ILE A 256 20.87 -5.30 -6.80
CA ILE A 256 21.71 -4.53 -5.89
C ILE A 256 23.12 -4.69 -6.43
N GLU A 257 23.67 -3.63 -7.02
CA GLU A 257 25.10 -3.60 -7.33
C GLU A 257 25.86 -3.71 -5.99
N ASP A 258 26.80 -4.66 -5.90
CA ASP A 258 27.71 -4.70 -4.76
C ASP A 258 28.44 -3.34 -4.71
N PRO A 259 28.62 -2.74 -3.51
CA PRO A 259 29.45 -1.54 -3.42
C PRO A 259 30.81 -1.86 -4.06
N PRO A 260 31.43 -0.91 -4.79
CA PRO A 260 32.73 -1.15 -5.38
C PRO A 260 33.65 -1.69 -4.28
N THR A 261 34.25 -2.85 -4.53
CA THR A 261 35.34 -3.35 -3.69
C THR A 261 36.31 -2.19 -3.57
N THR A 262 36.54 -1.72 -2.35
CA THR A 262 37.60 -0.76 -2.06
C THR A 262 38.92 -1.47 -2.31
N ASP A 263 39.31 -1.56 -3.59
CA ASP A 263 40.68 -1.86 -3.96
C ASP A 263 41.52 -0.66 -3.51
N HIS A 264 42.33 -0.91 -2.48
CA HIS A 264 43.51 -0.15 -2.08
C HIS A 264 43.35 1.37 -1.92
N PHE A 265 42.88 1.80 -0.74
CA PHE A 265 43.22 3.10 -0.15
C PHE A 265 44.59 3.06 0.57
N GLU A 266 45.51 2.22 0.12
CA GLU A 266 46.93 2.24 0.52
C GLU A 266 47.73 2.78 -0.66
N ASP A 267 47.63 4.08 -0.93
CA ASP A 267 48.60 4.85 -1.74
C ASP A 267 48.21 6.35 -1.75
N ILE A 268 48.00 6.93 -0.56
CA ILE A 268 48.08 8.38 -0.41
C ILE A 268 49.41 8.67 0.29
N PRO A 269 50.43 9.17 -0.42
CA PRO A 269 51.70 9.53 0.21
C PRO A 269 51.46 10.72 1.14
N PHE A 270 51.92 10.59 2.38
CA PHE A 270 52.03 11.68 3.35
C PHE A 270 53.07 12.72 2.89
#